data_AF-A0A4X2JZD8-F1
#
_entry.id   AF-A0A4X2JZD8-F1
#
_cell.length_a   1.000
_cell.length_b   1.000
_cell.length_c   1.000
_cell.angle_alpha   90.00
_cell.angle_beta   90.00
_cell.angle_gamma   90.00
#
_symmetry.space_group_name_H-M   'P 1'
#
loop_
_entity.id
_entity.type
_entity.pdbx_description
1 polymer ?
#
loop_
_entity_poly.entity_id
_entity_poly.type
_entity_poly.pdbx_seq_one_letter_code
_entity_poly.pdbx_strand_id
1 'polypeptide(L)'
;MTRLLPWLIVILYLQIEEAGSTDNKVPLMVIGTVGKSVILPLKIPSDKIRTIVWLSSNSLATVDVKEQNPKIIITDSKYYNRLTTSRESNYSLQINNLTIEDEYCYKGQITIERQGQSETLIQEYFLHVYEELSKPQVTVNFTGSENDTCNVILLCFLEKEGKNVTYNWISLKDGEENTAYEGPNLTVSWRPGESEPNFICTVTNPVSSQRSQPIPSAGLCTGASSRNHVKLIVGTVIAVVLCAAIMVGSIFWKKKRQDFIQYSPNNVQQQGAATEGNTVYAQVNHPYRKKTEKPNIPDKKDSITTYSTVQSTKEQKAAMLLETSAYDKLI
;
A
#
# COMPACT_ATOMS: atom_id res chain seq x y z
N MET A 1 50.68 -72.66 2.11
CA MET A 1 49.47 -72.04 2.66
C MET A 1 49.75 -70.58 2.94
N THR A 2 48.95 -69.67 2.37
CA THR A 2 48.84 -68.24 2.69
C THR A 2 50.07 -67.39 2.28
N ARG A 3 50.01 -66.25 1.58
CA ARG A 3 48.95 -65.25 1.38
C ARG A 3 49.13 -64.57 0.01
N LEU A 4 48.21 -64.83 -0.91
CA LEU A 4 47.86 -63.89 -1.98
C LEU A 4 46.80 -62.96 -1.40
N LEU A 5 47.07 -61.64 -1.36
CA LEU A 5 46.11 -60.52 -1.22
C LEU A 5 46.83 -59.33 -0.56
N PRO A 6 47.51 -58.49 -1.36
CA PRO A 6 47.39 -57.05 -1.13
C PRO A 6 47.01 -56.27 -2.40
N TRP A 7 46.89 -56.90 -3.56
CA TRP A 7 46.62 -56.21 -4.83
C TRP A 7 45.14 -56.02 -5.17
N LEU A 8 44.21 -56.57 -4.39
CA LEU A 8 42.77 -56.36 -4.58
C LEU A 8 42.22 -55.12 -3.87
N ILE A 9 43.02 -54.42 -3.05
CA ILE A 9 42.57 -53.21 -2.34
C ILE A 9 42.84 -51.92 -3.13
N VAL A 10 43.70 -51.96 -4.16
CA VAL A 10 44.03 -50.77 -4.98
C VAL A 10 43.06 -50.56 -6.16
N ILE A 11 42.24 -51.57 -6.50
CA ILE A 11 41.31 -51.49 -7.66
C ILE A 11 39.90 -51.00 -7.25
N LEU A 12 39.62 -50.83 -5.95
CA LEU A 12 38.30 -50.39 -5.46
C LEU A 12 38.20 -48.88 -5.15
N TYR A 13 39.14 -48.07 -5.66
CA TYR A 13 39.13 -46.60 -5.54
C TYR A 13 38.99 -45.87 -6.88
N LEU A 14 38.62 -46.55 -7.97
CA LEU A 14 38.53 -45.97 -9.32
C LEU A 14 37.13 -45.96 -9.95
N GLN A 15 36.07 -46.07 -9.15
CA GLN A 15 34.72 -45.72 -9.60
C GLN A 15 33.97 -45.03 -8.47
N ILE A 16 34.33 -43.76 -8.21
CA ILE A 16 33.29 -42.78 -7.99
C ILE A 16 33.07 -42.19 -9.37
N GLU A 17 32.02 -42.66 -10.04
CA GLU A 17 31.36 -41.84 -11.04
C GLU A 17 31.16 -40.47 -10.39
N GLU A 18 31.84 -39.45 -10.90
CA GLU A 18 31.34 -38.10 -10.82
C GLU A 18 29.99 -38.13 -11.54
N ALA A 19 28.93 -38.47 -10.78
CA ALA A 19 27.60 -38.01 -11.06
C ALA A 19 27.75 -36.52 -11.35
N GLY A 20 27.46 -36.15 -12.59
CA GLY A 20 27.77 -34.86 -13.17
C GLY A 20 27.51 -33.75 -12.15
N SER A 21 28.57 -33.02 -11.84
CA SER A 21 28.47 -31.74 -11.16
C SER A 21 27.52 -30.88 -11.98
N THR A 22 26.24 -30.85 -11.60
CA THR A 22 25.40 -29.69 -11.81
C THR A 22 26.08 -28.57 -11.03
N ASP A 23 27.05 -27.94 -11.69
CA ASP A 23 27.55 -26.63 -11.32
C ASP A 23 26.29 -25.75 -11.28
N ASN A 24 25.77 -25.50 -10.09
CA ASN A 24 24.65 -24.60 -9.83
C ASN A 24 25.14 -23.17 -10.11
N LYS A 25 25.46 -22.91 -11.38
CA LYS A 25 26.01 -21.66 -11.85
C LYS A 25 24.86 -20.68 -11.88
N VAL A 26 24.88 -19.74 -10.95
CA VAL A 26 23.84 -18.71 -10.83
C VAL A 26 23.72 -17.97 -12.18
N PRO A 27 22.51 -17.86 -12.76
CA PRO A 27 22.32 -17.18 -14.04
C PRO A 27 22.70 -15.71 -13.91
N LEU A 28 23.26 -15.13 -14.98
CA LEU A 28 23.61 -13.71 -15.00
C LEU A 28 22.35 -12.85 -15.02
N MET A 29 22.21 -11.94 -14.06
CA MET A 29 21.10 -10.99 -14.02
C MET A 29 21.27 -9.92 -15.11
N VAL A 30 20.22 -9.71 -15.90
CA VAL A 30 20.17 -8.67 -16.93
C VAL A 30 18.91 -7.83 -16.71
N ILE A 31 19.02 -6.51 -16.82
CA ILE A 31 17.91 -5.57 -16.62
C ILE A 31 17.50 -5.00 -17.97
N GLY A 32 16.21 -5.10 -18.29
CA GLY A 32 15.57 -4.54 -19.47
C GLY A 32 14.47 -3.55 -19.12
N THR A 33 14.17 -2.66 -20.06
CA THR A 33 13.06 -1.69 -19.96
C THR A 33 12.01 -1.98 -21.02
N VAL A 34 10.73 -1.96 -20.65
CA VAL A 34 9.61 -2.14 -21.60
C VAL A 34 9.74 -1.17 -22.79
N GLY A 35 9.49 -1.67 -24.00
CA GLY A 35 9.60 -0.94 -25.26
C GLY A 35 11.02 -0.76 -25.78
N LYS A 36 12.06 -0.97 -24.96
CA LYS A 36 13.47 -0.86 -25.35
C LYS A 36 14.05 -2.22 -25.75
N SER A 37 15.34 -2.24 -26.06
CA SER A 37 16.08 -3.46 -26.39
C SER A 37 17.05 -3.84 -25.28
N VAL A 38 17.35 -5.14 -25.15
CA VAL A 38 18.34 -5.68 -24.23
C VAL A 38 19.26 -6.66 -24.96
N ILE A 39 20.49 -6.79 -24.48
CA ILE A 39 21.48 -7.73 -25.02
C ILE A 39 21.80 -8.78 -23.96
N LEU A 40 21.66 -10.05 -24.34
CA LEU A 40 22.16 -11.19 -23.60
C LEU A 40 23.54 -11.53 -24.18
N PRO A 41 24.63 -11.15 -23.50
CA PRO A 41 25.97 -11.29 -24.05
C PRO A 41 26.32 -12.76 -24.24
N LEU A 42 27.18 -13.11 -25.20
CA LEU A 42 27.81 -14.43 -25.24
C LEU A 42 29.32 -14.31 -25.01
N LYS A 43 29.83 -15.14 -24.11
CA LYS A 43 31.26 -15.32 -23.89
C LYS A 43 31.73 -16.56 -24.64
N ILE A 44 32.13 -16.37 -25.88
CA ILE A 44 32.57 -17.47 -26.73
C ILE A 44 34.09 -17.56 -26.67
N PRO A 45 34.67 -18.75 -26.42
CA PRO A 45 36.12 -18.92 -26.50
C PRO A 45 36.62 -18.75 -27.95
N SER A 46 37.93 -18.61 -28.15
CA SER A 46 38.55 -18.50 -29.48
C SER A 46 38.51 -19.78 -30.34
N ASP A 47 37.57 -20.68 -30.05
CA ASP A 47 37.34 -21.94 -30.75
C ASP A 47 36.36 -21.74 -31.93
N LYS A 48 36.29 -22.71 -32.84
CA LYS A 48 35.40 -22.63 -34.01
C LYS A 48 33.95 -22.92 -33.60
N ILE A 49 33.08 -21.93 -33.76
CA ILE A 49 31.64 -22.08 -33.49
C ILE A 49 30.98 -22.89 -34.60
N ARG A 50 30.16 -23.88 -34.24
CA ARG A 50 29.34 -24.66 -35.18
C ARG A 50 27.89 -24.17 -35.21
N THR A 51 27.28 -23.96 -34.05
CA THR A 51 25.91 -23.46 -33.94
C THR A 51 25.68 -22.80 -32.57
N ILE A 52 24.69 -21.92 -32.51
CA ILE A 52 24.20 -21.33 -31.26
C ILE A 52 22.70 -21.53 -31.22
N VAL A 53 22.20 -22.09 -30.11
CA VAL A 53 20.77 -22.26 -29.86
C VAL A 53 20.40 -21.45 -28.63
N TRP A 54 19.39 -20.61 -28.77
CA TRP A 54 18.78 -19.87 -27.68
C TRP A 54 17.51 -20.57 -27.21
N LEU A 55 17.39 -20.72 -25.90
CA LEU A 55 16.25 -21.30 -25.23
C LEU A 55 15.71 -20.28 -24.21
N SER A 56 14.40 -20.28 -24.02
CA SER A 56 13.71 -19.60 -22.92
C SER A 56 12.84 -20.62 -22.18
N SER A 57 11.52 -20.42 -22.10
CA SER A 57 10.58 -21.47 -21.69
C SER A 57 10.55 -22.61 -22.70
N ASN A 58 10.73 -22.28 -23.98
CA ASN A 58 10.79 -23.20 -25.11
C ASN A 58 12.01 -22.88 -26.00
N SER A 59 12.12 -23.55 -27.15
CA SER A 59 13.09 -23.16 -28.18
C SER A 59 12.78 -21.75 -28.69
N LEU A 60 13.75 -20.84 -28.57
CA LEU A 60 13.58 -19.44 -28.95
C LEU A 60 14.07 -19.19 -30.38
N ALA A 61 15.34 -19.51 -30.66
CA ALA A 61 15.95 -19.33 -31.96
C ALA A 61 17.22 -20.18 -32.14
N THR A 62 17.58 -20.46 -33.38
CA THR A 62 18.88 -21.03 -33.77
C THR A 62 19.64 -20.04 -34.63
N VAL A 63 20.93 -19.83 -34.37
CA VAL A 63 21.80 -18.96 -35.17
C VAL A 63 22.70 -19.83 -36.03
N ASP A 64 22.58 -19.68 -37.35
CA ASP A 64 23.52 -20.24 -38.32
C ASP A 64 24.68 -19.28 -38.51
N VAL A 65 25.88 -19.75 -38.16
CA VAL A 65 27.14 -18.99 -38.19
C VAL A 65 27.98 -19.26 -39.44
N LYS A 66 27.49 -20.10 -40.37
CA LYS A 66 28.22 -20.49 -41.58
C LYS A 66 28.30 -19.38 -42.62
N GLU A 67 27.31 -18.50 -42.66
CA GLU A 67 27.24 -17.39 -43.61
C GLU A 67 28.08 -16.18 -43.13
N GLN A 68 28.42 -15.29 -44.07
CA GLN A 68 29.19 -14.08 -43.77
C GLN A 68 28.45 -13.19 -42.76
N ASN A 69 27.12 -13.13 -42.87
CA ASN A 69 26.21 -12.57 -41.88
C ASN A 69 25.49 -13.72 -41.16
N PRO A 70 25.48 -13.76 -39.81
CA PRO A 70 24.77 -14.81 -39.10
C PRO A 70 23.26 -14.74 -39.38
N LYS A 71 22.67 -15.88 -39.71
CA LYS A 71 21.23 -15.98 -39.95
C LYS A 71 20.55 -16.52 -38.70
N ILE A 72 19.64 -15.72 -38.12
CA ILE A 72 18.81 -16.15 -37.00
C ILE A 72 17.51 -16.77 -37.52
N ILE A 73 17.25 -18.01 -37.10
CA ILE A 73 16.03 -18.76 -37.40
C ILE A 73 15.21 -18.76 -36.11
N ILE A 74 14.10 -18.03 -36.11
CA ILE A 74 13.24 -17.84 -34.93
C ILE A 74 12.22 -18.97 -34.87
N THR A 75 12.16 -19.67 -33.75
CA THR A 75 11.23 -20.78 -33.52
C THR A 75 9.97 -20.32 -32.79
N ASP A 76 10.11 -19.38 -31.86
CA ASP A 76 8.98 -18.82 -31.11
C ASP A 76 8.42 -17.57 -31.83
N SER A 77 7.17 -17.70 -32.30
CA SER A 77 6.47 -16.65 -33.03
C SER A 77 6.31 -15.33 -32.25
N LYS A 78 6.30 -15.35 -30.91
CA LYS A 78 6.25 -14.14 -30.06
C LYS A 78 7.43 -13.20 -30.31
N TYR A 79 8.52 -13.75 -30.82
CA TYR A 79 9.77 -13.03 -31.03
C TYR A 79 10.08 -12.73 -32.50
N TYR A 80 9.14 -13.00 -33.42
CA TYR A 80 9.31 -12.61 -34.82
C TYR A 80 9.60 -11.11 -34.97
N ASN A 81 10.62 -10.79 -35.77
CA ASN A 81 11.14 -9.43 -35.99
C ASN A 81 11.67 -8.72 -34.73
N ARG A 82 11.81 -9.42 -33.60
CA ARG A 82 12.31 -8.86 -32.34
C ARG A 82 13.70 -9.35 -31.98
N LEU A 83 14.17 -10.47 -32.53
CA LEU A 83 15.50 -10.99 -32.25
C LEU A 83 16.51 -10.58 -33.33
N THR A 84 17.65 -10.12 -32.87
CA THR A 84 18.79 -9.79 -33.74
C THR A 84 20.09 -10.32 -33.14
N THR A 85 21.03 -10.68 -34.01
CA THR A 85 22.37 -11.13 -33.63
C THR A 85 23.35 -10.71 -34.72
N SER A 86 24.60 -10.44 -34.36
CA SER A 86 25.64 -10.05 -35.32
C SER A 86 26.99 -10.61 -34.92
N ARG A 87 27.92 -10.67 -35.87
CA ARG A 87 29.28 -11.13 -35.59
C ARG A 87 30.05 -10.11 -34.75
N GLU A 88 29.79 -8.82 -34.96
CA GLU A 88 30.38 -7.70 -34.22
C GLU A 88 29.99 -7.72 -32.74
N SER A 89 28.78 -8.22 -32.41
CA SER A 89 28.31 -8.41 -31.04
C SER A 89 28.74 -9.75 -30.41
N ASN A 90 29.68 -10.47 -31.03
CA ASN A 90 30.07 -11.83 -30.64
C ASN A 90 28.87 -12.79 -30.58
N TYR A 91 27.93 -12.65 -31.52
CA TYR A 91 26.70 -13.43 -31.62
C TYR A 91 25.76 -13.32 -30.42
N SER A 92 25.95 -12.32 -29.56
CA SER A 92 25.05 -12.01 -28.46
C SER A 92 23.62 -11.81 -28.96
N LEU A 93 22.63 -12.27 -28.18
CA LEU A 93 21.23 -12.14 -28.56
C LEU A 93 20.72 -10.77 -28.12
N GLN A 94 20.21 -9.99 -29.08
CA GLN A 94 19.48 -8.78 -28.78
C GLN A 94 17.99 -9.04 -28.94
N ILE A 95 17.23 -8.73 -27.89
CA ILE A 95 15.77 -8.78 -27.87
C ILE A 95 15.26 -7.35 -27.94
N ASN A 96 14.50 -7.02 -28.97
CA ASN A 96 13.97 -5.68 -29.23
C ASN A 96 12.51 -5.55 -28.78
N ASN A 97 12.11 -4.32 -28.45
CA ASN A 97 10.76 -3.98 -28.02
C ASN A 97 10.27 -4.89 -26.88
N LEU A 98 10.96 -4.84 -25.74
CA LEU A 98 10.67 -5.68 -24.58
C LEU A 98 9.26 -5.47 -24.02
N THR A 99 8.70 -6.53 -23.48
CA THR A 99 7.43 -6.59 -22.76
C THR A 99 7.66 -7.24 -21.40
N ILE A 100 6.75 -7.02 -20.44
CA ILE A 100 6.85 -7.66 -19.11
C ILE A 100 6.88 -9.18 -19.21
N GLU A 101 6.22 -9.76 -20.21
CA GLU A 101 6.19 -11.20 -20.42
C GLU A 101 7.50 -11.79 -20.99
N ASP A 102 8.47 -10.96 -21.37
CA ASP A 102 9.80 -11.45 -21.78
C ASP A 102 10.72 -11.67 -20.57
N GLU A 103 10.28 -11.30 -19.35
CA GLU A 103 10.99 -11.63 -18.12
C GLU A 103 11.03 -13.14 -17.91
N TYR A 104 12.21 -13.72 -18.12
CA TYR A 104 12.40 -15.16 -18.00
C TYR A 104 13.88 -15.54 -17.88
N CYS A 105 14.13 -16.83 -17.65
CA CYS A 105 15.46 -17.41 -17.75
C CYS A 105 15.77 -17.80 -19.20
N TYR A 106 16.84 -17.25 -19.76
CA TYR A 106 17.32 -17.55 -21.11
C TYR A 106 18.60 -18.36 -21.04
N LYS A 107 18.75 -19.33 -21.95
CA LYS A 107 19.96 -20.15 -22.07
C LYS A 107 20.52 -20.06 -23.48
N GLY A 108 21.78 -19.65 -23.58
CA GLY A 108 22.57 -19.75 -24.80
C GLY A 108 23.37 -21.05 -24.78
N GLN A 109 23.06 -21.98 -25.68
CA GLN A 109 23.83 -23.20 -25.92
C GLN A 109 24.73 -22.99 -27.13
N ILE A 110 26.05 -22.98 -26.90
CA ILE A 110 27.05 -22.79 -27.94
C ILE A 110 27.73 -24.12 -28.21
N THR A 111 27.56 -24.66 -29.42
CA THR A 111 28.33 -25.82 -29.86
C THR A 111 29.60 -25.34 -30.56
N ILE A 112 30.75 -25.68 -29.97
CA ILE A 112 32.07 -25.37 -30.52
C ILE A 112 32.78 -26.65 -30.95
N GLU A 113 33.76 -26.48 -31.83
CA GLU A 113 34.69 -27.53 -32.23
C GLU A 113 36.06 -27.25 -31.65
N ARG A 114 36.51 -28.12 -30.74
CA ARG A 114 37.80 -28.05 -30.08
C ARG A 114 38.53 -29.37 -30.27
N GLN A 115 39.74 -29.31 -30.84
CA GLN A 115 40.61 -30.49 -31.07
C GLN A 115 39.91 -31.65 -31.80
N GLY A 116 39.01 -31.34 -32.75
CA GLY A 116 38.26 -32.34 -33.52
C GLY A 116 37.06 -32.96 -32.80
N GLN A 117 36.79 -32.55 -31.55
CA GLN A 117 35.59 -32.93 -30.80
C GLN A 117 34.59 -31.78 -30.73
N SER A 118 33.30 -32.11 -30.64
CA SER A 118 32.24 -31.12 -30.42
C SER A 118 31.97 -30.99 -28.93
N GLU A 119 32.06 -29.77 -28.42
CA GLU A 119 31.78 -29.42 -27.03
C GLU A 119 30.59 -28.45 -26.98
N THR A 120 29.73 -28.57 -25.97
CA THR A 120 28.60 -27.64 -25.77
C THR A 120 28.82 -26.83 -24.51
N LEU A 121 28.82 -25.51 -24.66
CA LEU A 121 28.90 -24.54 -23.58
C LEU A 121 27.52 -23.98 -23.30
N ILE A 122 27.15 -23.83 -22.02
CA ILE A 122 25.87 -23.27 -21.60
C ILE A 122 26.12 -21.97 -20.84
N GLN A 123 25.39 -20.93 -21.21
CA GLN A 123 25.35 -19.64 -20.50
C GLN A 123 23.90 -19.29 -20.18
N GLU A 124 23.62 -19.03 -18.91
CA GLU A 124 22.27 -18.76 -18.42
C GLU A 124 22.14 -17.31 -17.97
N TYR A 125 20.98 -16.71 -18.27
CA TYR A 125 20.65 -15.31 -17.98
C TYR A 125 19.26 -15.25 -17.36
N PHE A 126 19.07 -14.42 -16.34
CA PHE A 126 17.74 -14.07 -15.87
C PHE A 126 17.46 -12.62 -16.23
N LEU A 127 16.51 -12.41 -17.15
CA LEU A 127 16.11 -11.07 -17.59
C LEU A 127 15.00 -10.55 -16.69
N HIS A 128 15.24 -9.46 -15.95
CA HIS A 128 14.18 -8.68 -15.33
C HIS A 128 13.74 -7.54 -16.25
N VAL A 129 12.44 -7.38 -16.45
CA VAL A 129 11.88 -6.28 -17.23
C VAL A 129 11.13 -5.32 -16.31
N TYR A 130 11.44 -4.04 -16.45
CA TYR A 130 10.81 -2.96 -15.69
C TYR A 130 10.15 -1.95 -16.62
N GLU A 131 9.03 -1.38 -16.18
CA GLU A 131 8.48 -0.17 -16.76
C GLU A 131 9.14 1.07 -16.13
N GLU A 132 9.22 2.15 -16.91
CA GLU A 132 9.61 3.44 -16.35
C GLU A 132 8.51 3.96 -15.43
N LEU A 133 8.90 4.46 -14.26
CA LEU A 133 7.95 4.98 -13.29
C LEU A 133 7.29 6.25 -13.82
N SER A 134 6.03 6.43 -13.44
CA SER A 134 5.32 7.70 -13.61
C SER A 134 5.73 8.69 -12.51
N LYS A 135 5.39 9.97 -12.69
CA LYS A 135 5.64 10.97 -11.65
C LYS A 135 4.81 10.64 -10.41
N PRO A 136 5.44 10.56 -9.22
CA PRO A 136 4.70 10.28 -8.00
C PRO A 136 3.82 11.46 -7.62
N GLN A 137 2.68 11.14 -7.02
CA GLN A 137 1.75 12.09 -6.44
C GLN A 137 1.91 12.09 -4.92
N VAL A 138 1.60 13.23 -4.31
CA VAL A 138 1.63 13.35 -2.86
C VAL A 138 0.28 13.85 -2.35
N THR A 139 -0.21 13.21 -1.29
CA THR A 139 -1.37 13.65 -0.52
C THR A 139 -0.95 14.04 0.88
N VAL A 140 -1.64 15.03 1.43
CA VAL A 140 -1.40 15.56 2.77
C VAL A 140 -2.52 15.12 3.71
N ASN A 141 -2.17 14.43 4.79
CA ASN A 141 -3.10 14.06 5.85
C ASN A 141 -2.73 14.78 7.15
N PHE A 142 -3.66 15.61 7.65
CA PHE A 142 -3.52 16.28 8.93
C PHE A 142 -3.91 15.34 10.07
N THR A 143 -3.02 15.13 11.03
CA THR A 143 -3.27 14.21 12.16
C THR A 143 -3.75 14.92 13.41
N GLY A 144 -3.52 16.24 13.53
CA GLY A 144 -3.96 17.02 14.68
C GLY A 144 -2.99 18.14 15.03
N SER A 145 -3.40 18.97 15.98
CA SER A 145 -2.47 19.83 16.71
C SER A 145 -2.48 19.41 18.17
N GLU A 146 -1.30 19.12 18.71
CA GLU A 146 -1.09 18.75 20.11
C GLU A 146 -0.02 19.68 20.68
N ASN A 147 -0.28 20.30 21.83
CA ASN A 147 0.65 21.23 22.50
C ASN A 147 1.21 22.31 21.55
N ASP A 148 0.33 22.96 20.79
CA ASP A 148 0.67 23.96 19.75
C ASP A 148 1.61 23.45 18.65
N THR A 149 1.85 22.14 18.55
CA THR A 149 2.62 21.54 17.46
C THR A 149 1.66 20.96 16.44
N CYS A 150 1.84 21.33 15.18
CA CYS A 150 1.04 20.84 14.06
C CYS A 150 1.70 19.57 13.50
N ASN A 151 0.97 18.45 13.49
CA ASN A 151 1.47 17.19 12.95
C ASN A 151 0.78 16.86 11.62
N VAL A 152 1.60 16.55 10.61
CA VAL A 152 1.16 16.26 9.24
C VAL A 152 1.86 15.01 8.75
N ILE A 153 1.12 14.16 8.04
CA ILE A 153 1.66 13.01 7.32
C ILE A 153 1.53 13.28 5.82
N LEU A 154 2.67 13.24 5.13
CA LEU A 154 2.76 13.28 3.68
C LEU A 154 2.81 11.85 3.16
N LEU A 155 1.93 11.52 2.22
CA LEU A 155 1.81 10.19 1.62
C LEU A 155 2.19 10.27 0.14
N CYS A 156 3.24 9.56 -0.25
CA CYS A 156 3.68 9.47 -1.63
C CYS A 156 3.20 8.17 -2.27
N PHE A 157 2.60 8.26 -3.45
CA PHE A 157 2.10 7.11 -4.19
C PHE A 157 2.24 7.30 -5.69
N LEU A 158 2.22 6.18 -6.40
CA LEU A 158 2.17 6.13 -7.86
C LEU A 158 0.74 5.84 -8.32
N GLU A 159 0.34 6.43 -9.45
CA GLU A 159 -0.97 6.14 -10.06
C GLU A 159 -1.07 4.69 -10.55
N LYS A 160 0.05 4.15 -11.05
CA LYS A 160 0.21 2.74 -11.42
C LYS A 160 1.23 2.10 -10.50
N GLU A 161 0.91 0.90 -10.02
CA GLU A 161 1.84 0.12 -9.20
C GLU A 161 3.14 -0.13 -9.99
N GLY A 162 4.28 0.12 -9.34
CA GLY A 162 5.59 -0.10 -9.92
C GLY A 162 6.28 -1.29 -9.27
N LYS A 163 7.03 -2.05 -10.07
CA LYS A 163 7.85 -3.16 -9.59
C LYS A 163 9.14 -2.67 -8.93
N ASN A 164 9.44 -3.19 -7.74
CA ASN A 164 10.67 -2.94 -6.97
C ASN A 164 10.97 -1.43 -6.81
N VAL A 165 10.00 -0.69 -6.30
CA VAL A 165 10.08 0.76 -6.13
C VAL A 165 10.57 1.11 -4.73
N THR A 166 11.59 1.96 -4.67
CA THR A 166 12.06 2.60 -3.44
C THR A 166 11.54 4.03 -3.37
N TYR A 167 11.06 4.44 -2.19
CA TYR A 167 10.51 5.77 -1.92
C TYR A 167 11.43 6.53 -0.97
N ASN A 168 11.80 7.75 -1.34
CA ASN A 168 12.63 8.64 -0.54
C ASN A 168 12.05 10.06 -0.52
N TRP A 169 12.29 10.79 0.55
CA TRP A 169 11.92 12.20 0.67
C TRP A 169 13.13 13.11 0.74
N ILE A 170 13.05 14.20 -0.02
CA ILE A 170 14.01 15.30 -0.04
C ILE A 170 13.34 16.50 0.61
N SER A 171 14.00 17.10 1.59
CA SER A 171 13.62 18.41 2.13
C SER A 171 14.41 19.50 1.40
N LEU A 172 13.71 20.55 1.02
CA LEU A 172 14.25 21.74 0.37
C LEU A 172 14.13 22.90 1.34
N LYS A 173 15.25 23.31 1.92
CA LYS A 173 15.34 24.46 2.81
C LYS A 173 16.34 25.46 2.25
N ASP A 174 15.91 26.70 2.02
CA ASP A 174 16.76 27.78 1.52
C ASP A 174 17.53 27.45 0.22
N GLY A 175 16.99 26.55 -0.61
CA GLY A 175 17.59 26.10 -1.87
C GLY A 175 18.56 24.91 -1.75
N GLU A 176 18.80 24.39 -0.54
CA GLU A 176 19.62 23.19 -0.32
C GLU A 176 18.77 21.92 -0.23
N GLU A 177 19.19 20.87 -0.96
CA GLU A 177 18.56 19.55 -0.92
C GLU A 177 19.18 18.71 0.22
N ASN A 178 18.36 18.27 1.17
CA ASN A 178 18.76 17.29 2.17
C ASN A 178 17.92 16.01 2.00
N THR A 179 18.59 14.87 1.76
CA THR A 179 17.92 13.55 1.73
C THR A 179 17.71 13.11 3.16
N ALA A 180 16.46 13.07 3.61
CA ALA A 180 16.21 13.00 5.05
C ALA A 180 15.37 11.80 5.50
N TYR A 181 14.53 11.22 4.64
CA TYR A 181 13.60 10.18 5.09
C TYR A 181 13.35 9.11 4.03
N GLU A 182 13.49 7.85 4.44
CA GLU A 182 13.17 6.67 3.64
C GLU A 182 11.72 6.24 3.88
N GLY A 183 11.08 5.75 2.81
CA GLY A 183 9.74 5.20 2.84
C GLY A 183 8.68 6.07 2.16
N PRO A 184 7.50 5.49 1.91
CA PRO A 184 6.42 6.16 1.17
C PRO A 184 5.73 7.27 1.99
N ASN A 185 5.86 7.22 3.32
CA ASN A 185 5.16 8.10 4.24
C ASN A 185 6.17 8.92 5.04
N LEU A 186 5.96 10.23 5.09
CA LEU A 186 6.77 11.15 5.88
C LEU A 186 5.90 11.85 6.92
N THR A 187 6.26 11.70 8.19
CA THR A 187 5.63 12.44 9.29
C THR A 187 6.48 13.63 9.65
N VAL A 188 5.88 14.81 9.65
CA VAL A 188 6.52 16.10 9.90
C VAL A 188 5.69 16.90 10.87
N SER A 189 6.37 17.69 11.69
CA SER A 189 5.76 18.47 12.76
C SER A 189 6.41 19.84 12.88
N TRP A 190 5.59 20.88 13.04
CA TRP A 190 6.08 22.27 13.19
C TRP A 190 5.43 22.98 14.35
N ARG A 191 6.22 23.83 15.01
CA ARG A 191 5.71 24.82 15.96
C ARG A 191 5.44 26.15 15.24
N PRO A 192 4.51 26.98 15.74
CA PRO A 192 4.28 28.32 15.24
C PRO A 192 5.57 29.13 15.19
N GLY A 193 5.89 29.65 13.99
CA GLY A 193 7.08 30.47 13.77
C GLY A 193 8.34 29.71 13.32
N GLU A 194 8.29 28.38 13.19
CA GLU A 194 9.37 27.61 12.57
C GLU A 194 9.37 27.75 11.03
N SER A 195 10.54 27.68 10.43
CA SER A 195 10.68 27.66 8.97
C SER A 195 10.32 26.29 8.43
N GLU A 196 9.24 26.24 7.65
CA GLU A 196 8.72 25.02 7.04
C GLU A 196 9.43 24.80 5.67
N PRO A 197 10.22 23.73 5.48
CA PRO A 197 10.86 23.44 4.19
C PRO A 197 9.87 22.80 3.21
N ASN A 198 10.13 22.90 1.91
CA ASN A 198 9.32 22.18 0.92
C ASN A 198 9.76 20.71 0.85
N PHE A 199 8.84 19.82 0.52
CA PHE A 199 9.16 18.39 0.39
C PHE A 199 8.95 17.91 -1.04
N ILE A 200 9.86 17.04 -1.47
CA ILE A 200 9.78 16.30 -2.73
C ILE A 200 9.91 14.82 -2.40
N CYS A 201 8.88 14.05 -2.77
CA CYS A 201 9.02 12.60 -2.87
C CYS A 201 9.75 12.22 -4.16
N THR A 202 10.72 11.32 -4.03
CA THR A 202 11.43 10.65 -5.12
C THR A 202 11.12 9.15 -5.08
N VAL A 203 10.79 8.60 -6.25
CA VAL A 203 10.55 7.16 -6.44
C VAL A 203 11.53 6.63 -7.46
N THR A 204 12.15 5.49 -7.15
CA THR A 204 13.20 4.92 -7.99
C THR A 204 13.00 3.42 -8.15
N ASN A 205 13.16 2.93 -9.38
CA ASN A 205 13.34 1.51 -9.67
C ASN A 205 14.65 1.34 -10.47
N PRO A 206 15.08 0.11 -10.82
CA PRO A 206 16.36 -0.11 -11.48
C PRO A 206 16.55 0.58 -12.84
N VAL A 207 15.47 1.06 -13.48
CA VAL A 207 15.52 1.66 -14.83
C VAL A 207 15.13 3.14 -14.86
N SER A 208 14.58 3.70 -13.78
CA SER A 208 14.04 5.06 -13.77
C SER A 208 13.98 5.66 -12.36
N SER A 209 14.08 6.99 -12.29
CA SER A 209 13.88 7.77 -11.07
C SER A 209 13.00 8.97 -11.39
N GLN A 210 11.95 9.18 -10.60
CA GLN A 210 10.98 10.25 -10.79
C GLN A 210 10.80 11.05 -9.51
N ARG A 211 10.52 12.35 -9.69
CA ARG A 211 10.29 13.30 -8.60
C ARG A 211 8.87 13.86 -8.70
N SER A 212 8.24 14.03 -7.53
CA SER A 212 6.98 14.76 -7.39
C SER A 212 7.20 16.26 -7.56
N GLN A 213 6.11 17.01 -7.68
CA GLN A 213 6.18 18.47 -7.56
C GLN A 213 6.51 18.86 -6.10
N PRO A 214 7.31 19.91 -5.88
CA PRO A 214 7.57 20.41 -4.54
C PRO A 214 6.26 20.81 -3.87
N ILE A 215 6.05 20.35 -2.64
CA ILE A 215 4.88 20.71 -1.86
C ILE A 215 5.25 21.89 -0.98
N PRO A 216 4.58 23.04 -1.15
CA PRO A 216 4.70 24.15 -0.21
C PRO A 216 4.20 23.68 1.16
N SER A 217 5.08 23.66 2.13
CA SER A 217 4.70 23.39 3.52
C SER A 217 3.98 24.59 4.15
N ALA A 218 4.36 25.80 3.73
CA ALA A 218 3.73 27.07 4.09
C ALA A 218 2.20 27.00 3.93
N GLY A 219 1.49 26.95 5.05
CA GLY A 219 0.03 26.97 5.08
C GLY A 219 -0.64 25.63 5.37
N LEU A 220 0.09 24.50 5.39
CA LEU A 220 -0.50 23.19 5.71
C LEU A 220 -1.16 23.17 7.10
N CYS A 221 -0.60 23.93 8.05
CA CYS A 221 -1.10 24.04 9.43
C CYS A 221 -2.12 25.17 9.65
N THR A 222 -2.38 26.01 8.65
CA THR A 222 -3.31 27.16 8.79
C THR A 222 -4.79 26.76 8.73
N GLY A 223 -5.10 25.61 8.13
CA GLY A 223 -6.48 25.10 7.96
C GLY A 223 -7.13 24.56 9.24
N ALA A 224 -6.39 24.34 10.32
CA ALA A 224 -6.93 23.83 11.59
C ALA A 224 -7.65 24.93 12.41
N SER A 225 -7.28 26.19 12.21
CA SER A 225 -7.85 27.33 12.93
C SER A 225 -9.28 27.67 12.48
N SER A 226 -9.56 27.62 11.17
CA SER A 226 -10.85 28.08 10.63
C SER A 226 -12.06 27.25 11.12
N ARG A 227 -11.89 25.94 11.32
CA ARG A 227 -12.97 25.05 11.77
C ARG A 227 -13.42 25.31 13.20
N ASN A 228 -12.53 25.85 14.04
CA ASN A 228 -12.83 26.26 15.41
C ASN A 228 -13.49 27.65 15.43
N HIS A 229 -13.03 28.58 14.58
CA HIS A 229 -13.67 29.88 14.43
C HIS A 229 -15.11 29.79 13.91
N VAL A 230 -15.39 28.91 12.94
CA VAL A 230 -16.76 28.70 12.43
C VAL A 230 -17.68 28.18 13.53
N LYS A 231 -17.24 27.22 14.36
CA LYS A 231 -18.02 26.72 15.49
C LYS A 231 -18.28 27.81 16.54
N LEU A 232 -17.28 28.67 16.79
CA LEU A 232 -17.41 29.77 17.74
C LEU A 232 -18.38 30.84 17.23
N ILE A 233 -18.32 31.19 15.94
CA ILE A 233 -19.25 32.13 15.28
C ILE A 233 -20.67 31.57 15.25
N VAL A 234 -20.86 30.30 14.88
CA VAL A 234 -22.19 29.67 14.88
C VAL A 234 -22.75 29.62 16.30
N GLY A 235 -21.93 29.27 17.29
CA GLY A 235 -22.31 29.26 18.70
C GLY A 235 -22.73 30.64 19.22
N THR A 236 -21.99 31.70 18.88
CA THR A 236 -22.33 33.07 19.29
C THR A 236 -23.61 33.56 18.62
N VAL A 237 -23.81 33.28 17.32
CA VAL A 237 -25.05 33.64 16.60
C VAL A 237 -26.27 32.97 17.23
N ILE A 238 -26.19 31.66 17.54
CA ILE A 238 -27.28 30.93 18.19
C ILE A 238 -27.60 31.54 19.57
N ALA A 239 -26.57 31.86 20.36
CA ALA A 239 -26.75 32.48 21.68
C ALA A 239 -27.45 33.84 21.59
N VAL A 240 -27.06 34.69 20.62
CA VAL A 240 -27.67 36.01 20.40
C VAL A 240 -29.14 35.88 20.00
N VAL A 241 -29.48 34.94 19.12
CA VAL A 241 -30.87 34.70 18.69
C VAL A 241 -31.74 34.23 19.85
N LEU A 242 -31.23 33.33 20.70
CA LEU A 242 -31.95 32.87 21.89
C LEU A 242 -32.18 34.01 22.90
N CYS A 243 -31.17 34.85 23.14
CA CYS A 243 -31.30 36.02 23.99
C CYS A 243 -32.36 37.01 23.45
N ALA A 244 -32.36 37.27 22.14
CA ALA A 244 -33.35 38.13 21.51
C ALA A 244 -34.78 37.56 21.65
N ALA A 245 -34.94 36.25 21.45
CA ALA A 245 -36.24 35.58 21.61
C ALA A 245 -36.76 35.67 23.06
N ILE A 246 -35.89 35.51 24.06
CA ILE A 246 -36.24 35.67 25.48
C ILE A 246 -36.64 37.11 25.80
N MET A 247 -35.91 38.10 25.25
CA MET A 247 -36.23 39.52 25.43
C MET A 247 -37.59 39.87 24.81
N VAL A 248 -37.86 39.43 23.59
CA VAL A 248 -39.15 39.62 22.92
C VAL A 248 -40.27 38.89 23.68
N GLY A 249 -40.04 37.65 24.09
CA GLY A 249 -40.99 36.89 24.91
C GLY A 249 -41.32 37.60 26.22
N SER A 250 -40.31 38.16 26.90
CA SER A 250 -40.48 38.91 28.14
C SER A 250 -41.29 40.20 27.94
N ILE A 251 -41.10 40.90 26.81
CA ILE A 251 -41.90 42.09 26.45
C ILE A 251 -43.35 41.69 26.17
N PHE A 252 -43.58 40.62 25.41
CA PHE A 252 -44.93 40.11 25.15
C PHE A 252 -45.62 39.63 26.44
N TRP A 253 -44.89 38.98 27.35
CA TRP A 253 -45.40 38.55 28.65
C TRP A 253 -45.79 39.74 29.53
N LYS A 254 -44.99 40.81 29.54
CA LYS A 254 -45.33 42.05 30.26
C LYS A 254 -46.55 42.74 29.66
N LYS A 255 -46.67 42.78 28.32
CA LYS A 255 -47.83 43.36 27.62
C LYS A 255 -49.12 42.61 27.92
N LYS A 256 -49.09 41.27 27.84
CA LYS A 256 -50.25 40.42 28.17
C LYS A 256 -50.66 40.52 29.65
N ARG A 257 -49.72 40.82 30.55
CA ARG A 257 -49.99 41.03 31.98
C ARG A 257 -50.63 42.40 32.27
N GLN A 258 -50.38 43.43 31.44
CA GLN A 258 -51.09 44.71 31.53
C GLN A 258 -52.53 44.60 30.99
N ASP A 259 -52.75 43.87 29.89
CA ASP A 259 -54.10 43.64 29.35
C ASP A 259 -54.99 42.81 30.30
N PHE A 260 -54.41 41.99 31.18
CA PHE A 260 -55.14 41.23 32.20
C PHE A 260 -55.53 42.06 33.45
N ILE A 261 -54.87 43.20 33.71
CA ILE A 261 -55.19 44.05 34.89
C ILE A 261 -56.31 45.07 34.57
N GLN A 262 -56.67 45.27 33.31
CA GLN A 262 -57.63 46.32 32.88
C GLN A 262 -59.07 45.81 32.62
N TYR A 263 -59.41 44.57 33.00
CA TYR A 263 -60.79 44.06 32.92
C TYR A 263 -61.30 43.59 34.28
N SER A 264 -61.79 44.51 35.09
CA SER A 264 -62.80 44.23 36.11
C SER A 264 -63.66 45.48 36.35
N PRO A 265 -64.97 45.46 36.02
CA PRO A 265 -65.87 46.56 36.34
C PRO A 265 -66.27 46.55 37.81
N ASN A 266 -66.36 47.75 38.37
CA ASN A 266 -66.74 48.05 39.75
C ASN A 266 -68.21 47.74 40.08
N ASN A 267 -68.46 47.64 41.41
CA ASN A 267 -69.70 47.78 42.19
C ASN A 267 -70.29 46.45 42.72
N VAL A 268 -70.77 46.28 43.97
CA VAL A 268 -70.85 47.09 45.20
C VAL A 268 -71.31 46.14 46.34
N GLN A 269 -70.89 46.44 47.58
CA GLN A 269 -71.45 46.12 48.92
C GLN A 269 -71.62 44.67 49.47
N GLN A 270 -70.74 44.38 50.45
CA GLN A 270 -70.98 44.21 51.89
C GLN A 270 -71.95 43.16 52.50
N GLN A 271 -71.36 42.48 53.49
CA GLN A 271 -71.89 42.00 54.78
C GLN A 271 -72.62 40.65 54.84
N GLY A 272 -72.13 39.77 55.72
CA GLY A 272 -73.00 38.88 56.51
C GLY A 272 -72.59 37.41 56.63
N ALA A 273 -71.98 37.09 57.78
CA ALA A 273 -72.18 35.90 58.59
C ALA A 273 -72.03 34.47 58.01
N ALA A 274 -70.99 33.81 58.52
CA ALA A 274 -70.90 32.44 59.03
C ALA A 274 -71.91 31.34 58.64
N THR A 275 -71.29 30.16 58.51
CA THR A 275 -71.71 28.77 58.84
C THR A 275 -72.23 27.85 57.73
N GLU A 276 -71.63 26.65 57.76
CA GLU A 276 -72.12 25.34 57.33
C GLU A 276 -72.10 24.93 55.84
N GLY A 277 -71.24 23.94 55.58
CA GLY A 277 -71.65 22.70 54.92
C GLY A 277 -71.47 22.61 53.40
N ASN A 278 -70.35 22.01 52.96
CA ASN A 278 -70.34 20.73 52.24
C ASN A 278 -68.94 20.41 51.68
N THR A 279 -68.09 19.80 52.50
CA THR A 279 -66.94 19.01 52.06
C THR A 279 -67.41 17.60 51.72
N VAL A 280 -67.28 17.19 50.46
CA VAL A 280 -67.43 15.80 50.04
C VAL A 280 -66.09 15.10 50.19
N TYR A 281 -66.07 14.04 50.99
CA TYR A 281 -64.94 13.14 51.19
C TYR A 281 -64.94 12.02 50.14
N ALA A 282 -63.75 11.56 49.75
CA ALA A 282 -63.53 10.14 49.50
C ALA A 282 -62.14 9.74 50.00
N GLN A 283 -62.12 8.60 50.67
CA GLN A 283 -61.20 8.15 51.70
C GLN A 283 -60.05 7.31 51.13
N VAL A 284 -58.90 7.40 51.80
CA VAL A 284 -57.67 6.63 51.57
C VAL A 284 -57.78 5.25 52.23
N ASN A 285 -57.34 4.20 51.54
CA ASN A 285 -56.98 2.92 52.18
C ASN A 285 -55.48 2.66 52.00
N HIS A 286 -54.75 2.65 53.11
CA HIS A 286 -53.43 2.05 53.24
C HIS A 286 -53.55 0.69 53.94
N PRO A 287 -52.59 -0.22 53.71
CA PRO A 287 -52.01 -0.94 54.84
C PRO A 287 -50.51 -0.69 55.01
N TYR A 288 -50.19 -0.36 56.26
CA TYR A 288 -48.94 -0.52 57.06
C TYR A 288 -48.31 -1.94 56.87
N ARG A 289 -47.02 -2.28 57.15
CA ARG A 289 -45.98 -1.81 58.09
C ARG A 289 -44.60 -2.51 57.83
N LYS A 290 -43.50 -1.77 58.09
CA LYS A 290 -42.06 -2.06 58.46
C LYS A 290 -41.53 -3.51 58.49
N LYS A 291 -40.24 -3.86 58.23
CA LYS A 291 -38.87 -3.28 58.47
C LYS A 291 -37.92 -3.85 57.36
N THR A 292 -36.77 -3.31 56.94
CA THR A 292 -35.57 -2.82 57.66
C THR A 292 -34.61 -2.03 56.72
N GLU A 293 -34.01 -0.97 57.26
CA GLU A 293 -32.72 -0.27 57.00
C GLU A 293 -31.75 -0.63 55.81
N LYS A 294 -31.59 0.35 54.88
CA LYS A 294 -30.41 1.00 54.16
C LYS A 294 -29.04 0.28 53.92
N PRO A 295 -28.15 0.76 52.98
CA PRO A 295 -28.29 1.80 51.92
C PRO A 295 -27.65 1.51 50.52
N ASN A 296 -27.90 2.46 49.59
CA ASN A 296 -27.12 2.92 48.41
C ASN A 296 -27.39 2.35 46.99
N ILE A 297 -27.81 3.28 46.13
CA ILE A 297 -27.81 3.35 44.64
C ILE A 297 -26.55 4.19 44.28
N PRO A 298 -25.82 3.97 43.15
CA PRO A 298 -26.23 4.32 41.77
C PRO A 298 -25.90 3.20 40.76
N ASP A 299 -26.41 3.12 39.54
CA ASP A 299 -27.50 3.74 38.79
C ASP A 299 -27.79 2.74 37.66
N LYS A 300 -29.05 2.64 37.24
CA LYS A 300 -29.49 1.69 36.21
C LYS A 300 -29.48 2.38 34.84
N LYS A 301 -28.81 1.76 33.86
CA LYS A 301 -29.21 1.48 32.45
C LYS A 301 -29.90 2.59 31.65
N ASP A 302 -29.80 2.68 30.34
CA ASP A 302 -29.13 1.96 29.26
C ASP A 302 -29.36 2.91 28.07
N SER A 303 -28.35 3.18 27.25
CA SER A 303 -28.59 3.60 25.87
C SER A 303 -27.64 2.83 24.97
N ILE A 304 -28.25 1.85 24.32
CA ILE A 304 -27.82 0.89 23.31
C ILE A 304 -26.78 1.46 22.34
N THR A 305 -25.62 0.79 22.25
CA THR A 305 -24.72 0.83 21.09
C THR A 305 -24.87 -0.44 20.27
N THR A 306 -25.31 -0.29 19.03
CA THR A 306 -25.27 -1.33 18.00
C THR A 306 -23.85 -1.42 17.46
N TYR A 307 -23.16 -2.54 17.71
CA TYR A 307 -21.95 -2.91 16.96
C TYR A 307 -22.34 -4.01 15.98
N SER A 308 -22.14 -3.77 14.68
CA SER A 308 -22.13 -4.84 13.69
C SER A 308 -20.72 -5.42 13.61
N THR A 309 -20.52 -6.62 14.12
CA THR A 309 -19.28 -7.38 13.94
C THR A 309 -19.31 -8.02 12.56
N VAL A 310 -18.46 -7.56 11.63
CA VAL A 310 -18.19 -8.31 10.40
C VAL A 310 -17.17 -9.38 10.75
N GLN A 311 -17.67 -10.59 10.99
CA GLN A 311 -16.86 -11.78 11.23
C GLN A 311 -16.31 -12.25 9.87
N SER A 312 -15.06 -11.90 9.59
CA SER A 312 -14.33 -12.38 8.40
C SER A 312 -14.08 -13.89 8.55
N THR A 313 -14.65 -14.66 7.63
CA THR A 313 -14.52 -16.10 7.48
C THR A 313 -13.08 -16.49 7.17
N LYS A 314 -12.31 -16.84 8.21
CA LYS A 314 -10.98 -17.47 8.07
C LYS A 314 -11.01 -19.01 7.99
N GLU A 315 -12.19 -19.64 7.98
CA GLU A 315 -12.31 -21.11 7.89
C GLU A 315 -12.70 -21.67 6.51
N GLN A 316 -12.93 -20.83 5.49
CA GLN A 316 -13.28 -21.34 4.14
C GLN A 316 -12.09 -21.49 3.17
N LYS A 317 -10.86 -21.07 3.54
CA LYS A 317 -9.66 -21.28 2.70
C LYS A 317 -8.87 -22.55 3.02
N ALA A 318 -9.15 -23.23 4.13
CA ALA A 318 -8.49 -24.49 4.47
C ALA A 318 -9.15 -25.71 3.79
N ALA A 319 -10.44 -25.63 3.43
CA ALA A 319 -11.15 -26.72 2.76
C ALA A 319 -10.86 -26.80 1.24
N MET A 320 -10.49 -25.69 0.60
CA MET A 320 -10.24 -25.66 -0.85
C MET A 320 -8.80 -26.08 -1.24
N LEU A 321 -7.87 -26.12 -0.28
CA LEU A 321 -6.48 -26.54 -0.52
C LEU A 321 -6.24 -28.05 -0.31
N LEU A 322 -7.23 -28.79 0.19
CA LEU A 322 -7.14 -30.25 0.35
C LEU A 322 -7.81 -31.04 -0.79
N GLU A 323 -8.65 -30.43 -1.62
CA GLU A 323 -9.26 -31.11 -2.78
C GLU A 323 -8.41 -31.04 -4.06
N THR A 324 -7.41 -30.16 -4.14
CA THR A 324 -6.54 -30.06 -5.33
C THR A 324 -5.29 -30.94 -5.26
N SER A 325 -4.99 -31.61 -4.14
CA SER A 325 -3.86 -32.56 -4.06
C SER A 325 -4.25 -34.02 -4.31
N ALA A 326 -5.53 -34.30 -4.57
CA ALA A 326 -6.05 -35.65 -4.81
C ALA A 326 -6.21 -36.02 -6.30
N TYR A 327 -5.96 -35.10 -7.24
CA TYR A 327 -6.13 -35.36 -8.69
C TYR A 327 -4.84 -35.63 -9.48
N ASP A 328 -3.65 -35.47 -8.89
CA ASP A 328 -2.35 -35.74 -9.56
C ASP A 328 -1.77 -37.15 -9.29
N LYS A 329 -2.63 -38.15 -9.04
CA LYS A 329 -2.17 -39.54 -8.83
C LYS A 329 -2.87 -40.62 -9.65
N LEU A 330 -3.59 -40.26 -10.70
CA LEU A 330 -4.15 -41.22 -11.66
C LEU A 330 -4.18 -40.62 -13.06
N ILE A 331 -3.04 -40.58 -13.76
CA ILE A 331 -2.82 -40.97 -15.18
C ILE A 331 -1.34 -41.37 -15.33
#